data_AF-A0A924V0Q7-F1
#
_entry.id   AF-A0A924V0Q7-F1
#
_cell.length_a   1.000
_cell.length_b   1.000
_cell.length_c   1.000
_cell.angle_alpha   90.00
_cell.angle_beta   90.00
_cell.angle_gamma   90.00
#
_symmetry.space_group_name_H-M   'P 1'
#
loop_
_entity.id
_entity.type
_entity.pdbx_description
1 polymer ?
#
loop_
_entity_poly.entity_id
_entity_poly.type
_entity_poly.pdbx_seq_one_letter_code
_entity_poly.pdbx_strand_id
1 'polypeptide(L)'
;MFSKKFKTAAVFPLFAALTACQTLRPPTLPTLPPTELLTTPTTVAAITPTSIHFSITGKIGVRTAKQSGSAFYAWSQDGERFAIDLTGALGIGQTHIQGIPDHVTLQSAKTGLIEASTPEELLERATGWQAPISYLPYWIDGQSANADSAAKRDMQNRLQTLNEGGWDVVFNYDDQSQMKYPNRLVMNQIADPTDPTTHNKVTLTIQREAAPTIQTTQQSTAP
;
A
#
# COMPACT_ATOMS: atom_id res chain seq x y z
N MET A 1 53.99 14.86 73.97
CA MET A 1 55.41 14.57 74.32
C MET A 1 55.58 13.05 74.32
N PHE A 2 56.68 12.58 73.73
CA PHE A 2 57.24 11.21 73.80
C PHE A 2 56.61 10.05 73.00
N SER A 3 57.18 9.89 71.80
CA SER A 3 57.43 8.64 71.07
C SER A 3 58.14 7.57 71.91
N LYS A 4 57.93 6.29 71.56
CA LYS A 4 58.90 5.16 71.47
C LYS A 4 58.13 3.82 71.50
N LYS A 5 58.53 2.70 70.89
CA LYS A 5 59.47 2.25 69.84
C LYS A 5 59.43 0.70 69.89
N PHE A 6 59.84 0.02 68.80
CA PHE A 6 60.32 -1.39 68.71
C PHE A 6 59.28 -2.52 68.72
N LYS A 7 59.44 -3.69 68.06
CA LYS A 7 60.32 -4.25 67.00
C LYS A 7 59.78 -5.67 66.70
N THR A 8 59.85 -6.13 65.43
CA THR A 8 60.08 -7.53 64.93
C THR A 8 59.19 -8.69 65.42
N ALA A 9 58.85 -9.77 64.71
CA ALA A 9 59.03 -10.29 63.35
C ALA A 9 58.23 -11.63 63.26
N ALA A 10 58.16 -12.21 62.04
CA ALA A 10 57.74 -13.59 61.68
C ALA A 10 56.22 -13.88 61.62
N VAL A 11 55.57 -14.09 60.45
CA VAL A 11 55.63 -15.24 59.50
C VAL A 11 54.97 -16.49 60.14
N PHE A 12 54.02 -17.27 59.60
CA PHE A 12 53.63 -17.73 58.25
C PHE A 12 52.06 -17.91 58.22
N PRO A 13 51.40 -18.01 57.05
CA PRO A 13 49.94 -17.95 56.89
C PRO A 13 49.26 -19.33 56.95
N LEU A 14 47.94 -19.34 57.14
CA LEU A 14 47.11 -20.50 56.79
C LEU A 14 45.73 -20.04 56.29
N PHE A 15 45.49 -20.36 55.02
CA PHE A 15 44.21 -20.25 54.32
C PHE A 15 43.21 -21.24 54.93
N ALA A 16 42.03 -20.76 55.31
CA ALA A 16 40.84 -21.59 55.43
C ALA A 16 39.60 -20.73 55.13
N ALA A 17 39.14 -20.83 53.89
CA ALA A 17 37.83 -20.38 53.48
C ALA A 17 36.76 -21.21 54.19
N LEU A 18 35.63 -20.59 54.56
CA LEU A 18 34.31 -21.22 54.55
C LEU A 18 33.23 -20.13 54.63
N THR A 19 32.61 -19.95 53.48
CA THR A 19 31.37 -19.25 53.16
C THR A 19 30.17 -19.80 53.93
N ALA A 20 29.31 -18.92 54.47
CA ALA A 20 27.88 -19.19 54.65
C ALA A 20 27.08 -17.90 54.90
N CYS A 21 26.74 -17.16 53.83
CA CYS A 21 25.56 -16.29 53.83
C CYS A 21 24.52 -16.95 52.94
N GLN A 22 23.48 -17.52 53.56
CA GLN A 22 22.31 -18.02 52.83
C GLN A 22 21.47 -16.82 52.39
N THR A 23 21.42 -16.57 51.08
CA THR A 23 20.49 -15.60 50.50
C THR A 23 19.16 -16.31 50.23
N LEU A 24 18.09 -15.82 50.87
CA LEU A 24 16.72 -16.23 50.58
C LEU A 24 16.38 -15.87 49.13
N ARG A 25 15.98 -16.86 48.33
CA ARG A 25 15.44 -16.62 46.99
C ARG A 25 13.93 -16.38 47.08
N PRO A 26 13.41 -15.26 46.56
CA PRO A 26 11.97 -15.11 46.36
C PRO A 26 11.48 -16.09 45.27
N PRO A 27 10.21 -16.50 45.30
CA PRO A 27 9.65 -17.43 44.31
C PRO A 27 9.71 -16.80 42.92
N THR A 28 10.29 -17.53 41.96
CA THR A 28 10.31 -17.15 40.55
C THR A 28 8.89 -17.20 40.00
N LEU A 29 8.26 -16.03 39.84
CA LEU A 29 7.11 -15.87 38.97
C LEU A 29 7.52 -16.27 37.54
N PRO A 30 6.72 -17.05 36.81
CA PRO A 30 7.02 -17.35 35.42
C PRO A 30 7.11 -16.01 34.67
N THR A 31 8.30 -15.73 34.13
CA THR A 31 8.52 -14.62 33.20
C THR A 31 7.67 -14.89 31.97
N LEU A 32 6.50 -14.25 31.91
CA LEU A 32 5.75 -14.15 30.67
C LEU A 32 6.67 -13.42 29.67
N PRO A 33 6.85 -13.94 28.44
CA PRO A 33 7.54 -13.19 27.41
C PRO A 33 6.84 -11.83 27.24
N PRO A 34 7.58 -10.75 26.91
CA PRO A 34 6.94 -9.50 26.57
C PRO A 34 5.93 -9.79 25.46
N THR A 35 4.66 -9.54 25.73
CA THR A 35 3.68 -9.37 24.65
C THR A 35 4.16 -8.16 23.88
N GLU A 36 4.97 -8.39 22.85
CA GLU A 36 5.23 -7.41 21.82
C GLU A 36 3.85 -7.07 21.25
N LEU A 37 3.33 -5.90 21.63
CA LEU A 37 2.29 -5.24 20.88
C LEU A 37 2.86 -5.11 19.46
N LEU A 38 2.45 -6.03 18.57
CA LEU A 38 2.50 -5.82 17.14
C LEU A 38 1.62 -4.61 16.83
N THR A 39 2.11 -3.41 17.11
CA THR A 39 1.84 -2.27 16.24
C THR A 39 2.60 -2.55 14.96
N THR A 40 2.04 -3.39 14.10
CA THR A 40 2.43 -3.37 12.70
C THR A 40 2.00 -2.00 12.19
N PRO A 41 2.91 -1.06 11.86
CA PRO A 41 2.53 -0.11 10.83
C PRO A 41 2.12 -0.97 9.64
N THR A 42 0.91 -0.81 9.14
CA THR A 42 0.52 -1.32 7.84
C THR A 42 1.38 -0.58 6.81
N THR A 43 2.65 -0.97 6.69
CA THR A 43 3.49 -0.63 5.56
C THR A 43 2.88 -1.39 4.41
N VAL A 44 2.06 -0.70 3.61
CA VAL A 44 1.72 -1.15 2.27
C VAL A 44 3.05 -1.32 1.56
N ALA A 45 3.55 -2.55 1.49
CA ALA A 45 4.74 -2.85 0.72
C ALA A 45 4.50 -2.36 -0.70
N ALA A 46 5.43 -1.59 -1.26
CA ALA A 46 5.34 -1.10 -2.62
C ALA A 46 5.23 -2.29 -3.57
N ILE A 47 4.02 -2.55 -4.03
CA ILE A 47 3.70 -3.54 -5.06
C ILE A 47 3.93 -2.88 -6.41
N THR A 48 5.06 -3.18 -7.05
CA THR A 48 5.46 -2.57 -8.32
C THR A 48 5.04 -3.42 -9.52
N PRO A 49 4.16 -2.92 -10.40
CA PRO A 49 3.69 -3.67 -11.57
C PRO A 49 4.70 -3.57 -12.71
N THR A 50 5.87 -4.22 -12.60
CA THR A 50 6.98 -4.09 -13.55
C THR A 50 6.68 -4.58 -14.98
N SER A 51 5.56 -5.27 -15.23
CA SER A 51 5.19 -5.79 -16.56
C SER A 51 3.74 -5.50 -16.99
N ILE A 52 3.06 -4.57 -16.31
CA ILE A 52 1.68 -4.20 -16.66
C ILE A 52 1.71 -2.96 -17.55
N HIS A 53 1.12 -3.06 -18.74
CA HIS A 53 1.05 -1.97 -19.70
C HIS A 53 -0.38 -1.86 -20.25
N PHE A 54 -1.00 -0.69 -20.12
CA PHE A 54 -2.34 -0.44 -20.68
C PHE A 54 -2.61 1.06 -20.89
N SER A 55 -3.55 1.36 -21.78
CA SER A 55 -4.24 2.65 -21.81
C SER A 55 -5.73 2.39 -21.59
N ILE A 56 -6.30 3.04 -20.59
CA ILE A 56 -7.72 2.93 -20.25
C ILE A 56 -8.34 4.30 -20.01
N THR A 57 -9.61 4.40 -20.33
CA THR A 57 -10.44 5.54 -19.98
C THR A 57 -11.68 5.08 -19.24
N GLY A 58 -12.37 6.01 -18.59
CA GLY A 58 -13.64 5.68 -17.99
C GLY A 58 -14.10 6.67 -16.94
N LYS A 59 -14.86 6.15 -15.97
CA LYS A 59 -15.47 6.93 -14.90
C LYS A 59 -15.15 6.31 -13.56
N ILE A 60 -14.71 7.15 -12.64
CA ILE A 60 -14.54 6.82 -11.23
C ILE A 60 -15.64 7.48 -10.41
N GLY A 61 -16.29 6.70 -9.55
CA GLY A 61 -17.21 7.19 -8.54
C GLY A 61 -16.64 6.87 -7.16
N VAL A 62 -16.57 7.88 -6.30
CA VAL A 62 -16.07 7.75 -4.93
C VAL A 62 -17.17 8.15 -3.97
N ARG A 63 -17.36 7.34 -2.92
CA ARG A 63 -18.23 7.64 -1.78
C ARG A 63 -17.50 7.28 -0.50
N THR A 64 -17.40 8.25 0.40
CA THR A 64 -16.79 8.13 1.73
C THR A 64 -17.64 8.96 2.70
N ALA A 65 -17.33 8.91 4.00
CA ALA A 65 -18.00 9.74 4.99
C ALA A 65 -17.83 11.26 4.75
N LYS A 66 -16.69 11.67 4.17
CA LYS A 66 -16.34 13.10 3.98
C LYS A 66 -16.72 13.63 2.60
N GLN A 67 -16.81 12.76 1.59
CA GLN A 67 -17.00 13.17 0.20
C GLN A 67 -17.70 12.11 -0.65
N SER A 68 -18.50 12.58 -1.61
CA SER A 68 -19.13 11.78 -2.63
C SER A 68 -19.09 12.52 -3.96
N GLY A 69 -18.74 11.83 -5.04
CA GLY A 69 -18.83 12.40 -6.39
C GLY A 69 -18.33 11.45 -7.46
N SER A 70 -18.13 11.98 -8.66
CA SER A 70 -17.58 11.23 -9.78
C SER A 70 -16.72 12.08 -10.69
N ALA A 71 -15.71 11.46 -11.31
CA ALA A 71 -14.88 12.06 -12.33
C ALA A 71 -14.68 11.08 -13.49
N PHE A 72 -14.39 11.64 -14.66
CA PHE A 72 -13.80 10.88 -15.75
C PHE A 72 -12.30 10.75 -15.53
N TYR A 73 -11.74 9.67 -16.02
CA TYR A 73 -10.32 9.44 -15.97
C TYR A 73 -9.77 8.95 -17.31
N ALA A 74 -8.51 9.27 -17.57
CA ALA A 74 -7.66 8.61 -18.56
C ALA A 74 -6.38 8.15 -17.84
N TRP A 75 -6.00 6.90 -18.03
CA TRP A 75 -4.85 6.29 -17.36
C TRP A 75 -4.01 5.52 -18.37
N SER A 76 -2.75 5.94 -18.52
CA SER A 76 -1.69 5.17 -19.16
C SER A 76 -0.74 4.56 -18.13
N GLN A 77 -0.57 3.23 -18.17
CA GLN A 77 0.36 2.47 -17.36
C GLN A 77 1.47 1.92 -18.26
N ASP A 78 2.72 2.13 -17.86
CA ASP A 78 3.93 1.60 -18.51
C ASP A 78 4.90 1.04 -17.45
N GLY A 79 4.65 -0.20 -17.03
CA GLY A 79 5.39 -0.82 -15.94
C GLY A 79 5.21 -0.03 -14.64
N GLU A 80 6.31 0.48 -14.09
CA GLU A 80 6.30 1.30 -12.87
C GLU A 80 5.94 2.78 -13.13
N ARG A 81 5.90 3.20 -14.39
CA ARG A 81 5.51 4.57 -14.75
C ARG A 81 4.03 4.62 -15.02
N PHE A 82 3.40 5.71 -14.62
CA PHE A 82 2.00 5.93 -14.92
C PHE A 82 1.65 7.40 -15.01
N ALA A 83 0.60 7.69 -15.77
CA ALA A 83 -0.03 8.99 -15.82
C ALA A 83 -1.56 8.81 -15.74
N ILE A 84 -2.19 9.57 -14.84
CA ILE A 84 -3.63 9.59 -14.63
C ILE A 84 -4.13 11.02 -14.74
N ASP A 85 -5.00 11.26 -15.71
CA ASP A 85 -5.78 12.48 -15.82
C ASP A 85 -7.16 12.27 -15.21
N LEU A 86 -7.56 13.14 -14.29
CA LEU A 86 -8.88 13.15 -13.67
C LEU A 86 -9.60 14.46 -13.99
N THR A 87 -10.85 14.36 -14.40
CA THR A 87 -11.69 15.54 -14.66
C THR A 87 -13.12 15.28 -14.18
N GLY A 88 -13.62 16.12 -13.26
CA GLY A 88 -15.04 16.11 -12.93
C GLY A 88 -15.43 16.69 -11.58
N ALA A 89 -16.68 16.40 -11.19
CA ALA A 89 -17.35 16.96 -10.02
C ALA A 89 -16.92 16.33 -8.68
N LEU A 90 -15.75 15.68 -8.61
CA LEU A 90 -15.14 15.21 -7.35
C LEU A 90 -14.51 16.34 -6.54
N GLY A 91 -14.66 17.60 -6.96
CA GLY A 91 -14.05 18.73 -6.27
C GLY A 91 -12.52 18.77 -6.35
N ILE A 92 -11.93 17.91 -7.19
CA ILE A 92 -10.51 17.87 -7.55
C ILE A 92 -10.22 18.62 -8.86
N GLY A 93 -11.27 19.01 -9.61
CA GLY A 93 -11.11 19.73 -10.87
C GLY A 93 -10.39 18.90 -11.93
N GLN A 94 -9.62 19.57 -12.80
CA GLN A 94 -8.64 18.92 -13.65
C GLN A 94 -7.40 18.61 -12.81
N THR A 95 -7.14 17.32 -12.60
CA THR A 95 -5.99 16.84 -11.83
C THR A 95 -5.16 15.92 -12.68
N HIS A 96 -3.85 16.15 -12.69
CA HIS A 96 -2.89 15.31 -13.36
C HIS A 96 -2.01 14.63 -12.32
N ILE A 97 -1.93 13.30 -12.35
CA ILE A 97 -1.11 12.50 -11.44
C ILE A 97 -0.10 11.76 -12.30
N GLN A 98 1.19 11.89 -11.98
CA GLN A 98 2.25 11.13 -12.62
C GLN A 98 3.03 10.36 -11.57
N GLY A 99 3.35 9.11 -11.85
CA GLY A 99 4.25 8.31 -11.04
C GLY A 99 5.40 7.77 -11.87
N ILE A 100 6.59 7.87 -11.29
CA ILE A 100 7.78 7.12 -11.67
C ILE A 100 8.26 6.37 -10.41
N PRO A 101 9.23 5.45 -10.53
CA PRO A 101 9.79 4.80 -9.35
C PRO A 101 10.23 5.83 -8.29
N ASP A 102 9.78 5.62 -7.04
CA ASP A 102 10.06 6.44 -5.86
C ASP A 102 9.62 7.91 -5.91
N HIS A 103 8.90 8.35 -6.94
CA HIS A 103 8.45 9.74 -7.06
C HIS A 103 7.08 9.83 -7.74
N VAL A 104 6.13 10.42 -7.03
CA VAL A 104 4.77 10.64 -7.51
C VAL A 104 4.41 12.11 -7.35
N THR A 105 3.82 12.68 -8.38
CA THR A 105 3.40 14.08 -8.42
C THR A 105 1.91 14.18 -8.72
N LEU A 106 1.27 15.20 -8.15
CA LEU A 106 -0.11 15.58 -8.42
C LEU A 106 -0.16 17.07 -8.64
N GLN A 107 -0.70 17.45 -9.79
CA GLN A 107 -0.95 18.83 -10.15
C GLN A 107 -2.46 19.03 -10.28
N SER A 108 -3.01 19.95 -9.48
CA SER A 108 -4.40 20.41 -9.62
C SER A 108 -4.47 21.91 -9.43
N ALA A 109 -5.47 22.55 -10.03
CA ALA A 109 -5.77 23.97 -9.80
C ALA A 109 -6.11 24.26 -8.32
N LYS A 110 -6.60 23.26 -7.57
CA LYS A 110 -7.02 23.42 -6.18
C LYS A 110 -5.88 23.27 -5.18
N THR A 111 -5.02 22.29 -5.40
CA THR A 111 -3.95 21.91 -4.46
C THR A 111 -2.58 22.44 -4.86
N GLY A 112 -2.42 22.90 -6.10
CA GLY A 112 -1.12 23.16 -6.69
C GLY A 112 -0.38 21.86 -7.00
N LEU A 113 0.95 21.95 -7.06
CA LEU A 113 1.85 20.79 -7.18
C LEU A 113 2.06 20.18 -5.80
N ILE A 114 1.76 18.90 -5.65
CA ILE A 114 2.08 18.08 -4.48
C ILE A 114 2.95 16.92 -4.94
N GLU A 115 3.93 16.55 -4.13
CA GLU A 115 4.79 15.39 -4.36
C GLU A 115 4.78 14.48 -3.15
N ALA A 116 4.94 13.18 -3.38
CA ALA A 116 5.16 12.18 -2.35
C ALA A 116 5.97 11.00 -2.89
N SER A 117 6.40 10.13 -1.98
CA SER A 117 7.08 8.88 -2.32
C SER A 117 6.13 7.80 -2.84
N THR A 118 4.84 7.83 -2.43
CA THR A 118 3.85 6.83 -2.84
C THR A 118 2.56 7.47 -3.35
N PRO A 119 1.85 6.79 -4.27
CA PRO A 119 0.55 7.28 -4.76
C PRO A 119 -0.50 7.43 -3.66
N GLU A 120 -0.51 6.50 -2.70
CA GLU A 120 -1.41 6.49 -1.54
C GLU A 120 -1.22 7.74 -0.68
N GLU A 121 0.03 8.03 -0.31
CA GLU A 121 0.37 9.19 0.52
C GLU A 121 -0.01 10.49 -0.19
N LEU A 122 0.27 10.56 -1.49
CA LEU A 122 -0.06 11.71 -2.31
C LEU A 122 -1.57 11.98 -2.37
N LEU A 123 -2.39 10.94 -2.57
CA LEU A 123 -3.84 11.09 -2.57
C LEU A 123 -4.40 11.37 -1.18
N GLU A 124 -3.83 10.81 -0.13
CA GLU A 124 -4.22 11.13 1.24
C GLU A 124 -4.01 12.61 1.54
N ARG A 125 -2.86 13.18 1.14
CA ARG A 125 -2.59 14.61 1.28
C ARG A 125 -3.56 15.47 0.46
N ALA A 126 -3.91 15.03 -0.76
CA ALA A 126 -4.78 15.80 -1.65
C ALA A 126 -6.28 15.70 -1.32
N THR A 127 -6.73 14.55 -0.80
CA THR A 127 -8.16 14.22 -0.68
C THR A 127 -8.60 13.78 0.73
N GLY A 128 -7.65 13.53 1.63
CA GLY A 128 -7.91 13.18 3.03
C GLY A 128 -8.34 11.74 3.29
N TRP A 129 -8.16 10.83 2.32
CA TRP A 129 -8.36 9.38 2.48
C TRP A 129 -7.34 8.61 1.63
N GLN A 130 -7.04 7.37 2.02
CA GLN A 130 -6.11 6.50 1.32
C GLN A 130 -6.85 5.65 0.28
N ALA A 131 -6.58 5.90 -1.00
CA ALA A 131 -7.10 5.09 -2.10
C ALA A 131 -6.09 3.99 -2.49
N PRO A 132 -6.54 2.80 -2.93
CA PRO A 132 -5.67 1.67 -3.23
C PRO A 132 -5.02 1.78 -4.62
N ILE A 133 -4.38 2.91 -4.96
CA ILE A 133 -3.88 3.14 -6.32
C ILE A 133 -2.82 2.09 -6.70
N SER A 134 -1.92 1.72 -5.79
CA SER A 134 -0.87 0.75 -6.08
C SER A 134 -1.41 -0.64 -6.42
N TYR A 135 -2.61 -0.99 -5.94
CA TYR A 135 -3.26 -2.25 -6.27
C TYR A 135 -4.02 -2.21 -7.60
N LEU A 136 -4.51 -1.03 -8.00
CA LEU A 136 -5.38 -0.87 -9.17
C LEU A 136 -4.77 -1.43 -10.48
N PRO A 137 -3.48 -1.24 -10.81
CA PRO A 137 -2.90 -1.82 -12.03
C PRO A 137 -3.11 -3.33 -12.13
N TYR A 138 -2.93 -4.06 -11.02
CA TYR A 138 -3.13 -5.50 -10.95
C TYR A 138 -4.61 -5.85 -11.12
N TRP A 139 -5.50 -5.15 -10.41
CA TRP A 139 -6.94 -5.42 -10.49
C TRP A 139 -7.51 -5.09 -11.87
N ILE A 140 -7.06 -4.00 -12.50
CA ILE A 140 -7.42 -3.64 -13.88
C ILE A 140 -6.95 -4.71 -14.86
N ASP A 141 -5.80 -5.33 -14.60
CA ASP A 141 -5.28 -6.45 -15.39
C ASP A 141 -5.90 -7.81 -15.05
N GLY A 142 -6.80 -7.86 -14.05
CA GLY A 142 -7.51 -9.08 -13.66
C GLY A 142 -6.66 -10.03 -12.83
N GLN A 143 -5.62 -9.53 -12.18
CA GLN A 143 -4.75 -10.26 -11.26
C GLN A 143 -4.78 -9.66 -9.85
N SER A 144 -4.41 -10.44 -8.84
CA SER A 144 -4.15 -9.91 -7.49
C SER A 144 -2.75 -9.32 -7.44
N ALA A 145 -2.54 -8.32 -6.59
CA ALA A 145 -1.20 -7.75 -6.40
C ALA A 145 -0.31 -8.67 -5.56
N ASN A 146 -0.91 -9.42 -4.64
CA ASN A 146 -0.31 -10.46 -3.84
C ASN A 146 -0.90 -11.83 -4.25
N ALA A 147 -0.03 -12.82 -4.43
CA ALA A 147 -0.42 -14.17 -4.82
C ALA A 147 -1.26 -14.89 -3.75
N ASP A 148 -1.07 -14.55 -2.48
CA ASP A 148 -1.74 -15.19 -1.34
C ASP A 148 -3.12 -14.57 -1.00
N SER A 149 -3.55 -13.56 -1.75
CA SER A 149 -4.80 -12.86 -1.51
C SER A 149 -6.03 -13.76 -1.71
N ALA A 150 -7.03 -13.60 -0.85
CA ALA A 150 -8.24 -14.40 -0.90
C ALA A 150 -9.08 -14.05 -2.14
N ALA A 151 -8.99 -14.89 -3.17
CA ALA A 151 -9.64 -14.69 -4.46
C ALA A 151 -10.66 -15.80 -4.77
N LYS A 152 -11.79 -15.42 -5.36
CA LYS A 152 -12.71 -16.37 -6.03
C LYS A 152 -12.66 -16.13 -7.52
N ARG A 153 -12.78 -17.20 -8.30
CA ARG A 153 -12.74 -17.16 -9.76
C ARG A 153 -14.03 -17.71 -10.38
N ASP A 154 -14.37 -17.22 -11.55
CA ASP A 154 -15.49 -17.73 -12.34
C ASP A 154 -15.11 -19.02 -13.11
N MET A 155 -16.06 -19.56 -13.88
CA MET A 155 -15.84 -20.78 -14.69
C MET A 155 -14.81 -20.59 -15.81
N GLN A 156 -14.50 -19.35 -16.18
CA GLN A 156 -13.48 -18.99 -17.16
C GLN A 156 -12.13 -18.69 -16.49
N ASN A 157 -12.00 -18.98 -15.19
CA ASN A 157 -10.81 -18.72 -14.36
C ASN A 157 -10.45 -17.23 -14.20
N ARG A 158 -11.41 -16.32 -14.41
CA ARG A 158 -11.25 -14.87 -14.19
C ARG A 158 -11.57 -14.52 -12.74
N LEU A 159 -10.95 -13.49 -12.18
CA LEU A 159 -11.25 -13.05 -10.80
C LEU A 159 -12.71 -12.60 -10.70
N GLN A 160 -13.48 -13.11 -9.76
CA GLN A 160 -14.86 -12.67 -9.50
C GLN A 160 -14.91 -11.75 -8.28
N THR A 161 -14.22 -12.15 -7.21
CA THR A 161 -14.05 -11.36 -5.99
C THR A 161 -12.62 -11.48 -5.48
N LEU A 162 -12.08 -10.43 -4.89
CA LEU A 162 -10.78 -10.40 -4.26
C LEU A 162 -10.87 -9.63 -2.94
N ASN A 163 -10.31 -10.18 -1.86
CA ASN A 163 -10.04 -9.41 -0.65
C ASN A 163 -8.53 -9.18 -0.55
N GLU A 164 -8.10 -7.93 -0.66
CA GLU A 164 -6.69 -7.54 -0.69
C GLU A 164 -6.48 -6.15 -0.09
N GLY A 165 -5.49 -5.99 0.80
CA GLY A 165 -5.21 -4.69 1.43
C GLY A 165 -6.38 -4.11 2.23
N GLY A 166 -7.30 -4.95 2.73
CA GLY A 166 -8.53 -4.52 3.41
C GLY A 166 -9.66 -4.08 2.46
N TRP A 167 -9.48 -4.25 1.15
CA TRP A 167 -10.49 -3.95 0.13
C TRP A 167 -11.18 -5.21 -0.36
N ASP A 168 -12.50 -5.19 -0.35
CA ASP A 168 -13.36 -6.16 -1.04
C ASP A 168 -13.65 -5.66 -2.45
N VAL A 169 -13.03 -6.32 -3.43
CA VAL A 169 -13.12 -5.97 -4.85
C VAL A 169 -14.01 -6.97 -5.56
N VAL A 170 -15.01 -6.46 -6.28
CA VAL A 170 -15.88 -7.23 -7.17
C VAL A 170 -15.55 -6.87 -8.61
N PHE A 171 -15.29 -7.89 -9.42
CA PHE A 171 -14.92 -7.76 -10.82
C PHE A 171 -16.13 -8.07 -11.70
N ASN A 172 -16.40 -7.18 -12.64
CA ASN A 172 -17.41 -7.38 -13.67
C ASN A 172 -16.71 -7.43 -15.04
N TYR A 173 -17.21 -8.31 -15.90
CA TYR A 173 -16.72 -8.52 -17.24
C TYR A 173 -17.85 -8.31 -18.24
N ASP A 174 -17.50 -7.92 -19.45
CA ASP A 174 -18.41 -7.97 -20.59
C ASP A 174 -18.26 -9.34 -21.27
N ASP A 175 -19.21 -10.23 -21.00
CA ASP A 175 -19.22 -11.59 -21.57
C ASP A 175 -19.48 -11.60 -23.09
N GLN A 176 -19.90 -10.49 -23.69
CA GLN A 176 -20.00 -10.34 -25.14
C GLN A 176 -18.65 -9.99 -25.78
N SER A 177 -17.69 -9.51 -24.98
CA SER A 177 -16.34 -9.20 -25.44
C SER A 177 -15.45 -10.44 -25.31
N GLN A 178 -14.54 -10.66 -26.27
CA GLN A 178 -13.46 -11.64 -26.10
C GLN A 178 -12.35 -11.15 -25.15
N MET A 179 -12.56 -10.03 -24.46
CA MET A 179 -11.56 -9.46 -23.56
C MET A 179 -11.55 -10.22 -22.23
N LYS A 180 -10.35 -10.60 -21.80
CA LYS A 180 -10.12 -11.28 -20.52
C LYS A 180 -10.14 -10.32 -19.32
N TYR A 181 -10.28 -9.02 -19.56
CA TYR A 181 -10.12 -7.98 -18.56
C TYR A 181 -11.46 -7.46 -18.05
N PRO A 182 -11.54 -7.04 -16.77
CA PRO A 182 -12.76 -6.48 -16.22
C PRO A 182 -13.10 -5.14 -16.91
N ASN A 183 -14.38 -4.92 -17.18
CA ASN A 183 -14.91 -3.64 -17.65
C ASN A 183 -15.43 -2.77 -16.49
N ARG A 184 -15.54 -3.33 -15.28
CA ARG A 184 -15.94 -2.59 -14.09
C ARG A 184 -15.42 -3.24 -12.81
N LEU A 185 -14.98 -2.39 -11.89
CA LEU A 185 -14.55 -2.77 -10.55
C LEU A 185 -15.41 -2.05 -9.52
N VAL A 186 -15.83 -2.78 -8.48
CA VAL A 186 -16.47 -2.19 -7.29
C VAL A 186 -15.64 -2.58 -6.09
N MET A 187 -15.07 -1.59 -5.43
CA MET A 187 -14.19 -1.75 -4.27
C MET A 187 -14.89 -1.19 -3.05
N ASN A 188 -14.93 -1.95 -1.97
CA ASN A 188 -15.46 -1.51 -0.68
C ASN A 188 -14.40 -1.75 0.40
N GLN A 189 -14.35 -0.85 1.37
CA GLN A 189 -13.47 -0.94 2.53
C GLN A 189 -14.21 -0.41 3.75
N ILE A 190 -14.03 -1.05 4.90
CA ILE A 190 -14.51 -0.53 6.18
C ILE A 190 -13.68 0.72 6.51
N ALA A 191 -14.35 1.87 6.63
CA ALA A 191 -13.69 3.16 6.84
C ALA A 191 -13.22 3.35 8.29
N ASP A 192 -13.99 2.83 9.24
CA ASP A 192 -13.65 2.86 10.67
C ASP A 192 -13.80 1.44 11.24
N PRO A 193 -12.71 0.81 11.72
CA PRO A 193 -12.78 -0.52 12.33
C PRO A 193 -13.59 -0.54 13.64
N THR A 194 -13.85 0.61 14.25
CA THR A 194 -14.69 0.77 15.45
C THR A 194 -16.17 0.98 15.14
N ASP A 195 -16.49 1.41 13.90
CA ASP A 195 -17.85 1.48 13.37
C ASP A 195 -17.94 0.81 11.99
N PRO A 196 -18.25 -0.51 11.95
CA PRO A 196 -18.27 -1.29 10.72
C PRO A 196 -19.40 -0.90 9.77
N THR A 197 -20.27 0.03 10.14
CA THR A 197 -21.30 0.55 9.22
C THR A 197 -20.76 1.60 8.26
N THR A 198 -19.62 2.19 8.58
CA THR A 198 -18.96 3.19 7.73
C THR A 198 -18.11 2.51 6.66
N HIS A 199 -18.43 2.78 5.40
CA HIS A 199 -17.72 2.16 4.27
C HIS A 199 -17.24 3.23 3.28
N ASN A 200 -16.01 3.03 2.80
CA ASN A 200 -15.53 3.66 1.59
C ASN A 200 -15.96 2.79 0.41
N LYS A 201 -16.53 3.40 -0.61
CA LYS A 201 -16.91 2.72 -1.85
C LYS A 201 -16.34 3.45 -3.05
N VAL A 202 -15.58 2.72 -3.85
CA VAL A 202 -15.04 3.18 -5.12
C VAL A 202 -15.61 2.31 -6.23
N THR A 203 -16.06 2.94 -7.31
CA THR A 203 -16.53 2.23 -8.51
C THR A 203 -15.77 2.75 -9.71
N LEU A 204 -15.17 1.85 -10.48
CA LEU A 204 -14.43 2.16 -11.68
C LEU A 204 -15.12 1.49 -12.86
N THR A 205 -15.49 2.23 -13.90
CA THR A 205 -15.88 1.67 -15.20
C THR A 205 -14.71 1.82 -16.16
N ILE A 206 -14.31 0.75 -16.82
CA ILE A 206 -13.08 0.66 -17.60
C ILE A 206 -13.43 0.45 -19.06
N GLN A 207 -12.90 1.31 -19.92
CA GLN A 207 -12.85 1.14 -21.36
C GLN A 207 -11.38 1.06 -21.76
N ARG A 208 -10.95 -0.10 -22.28
CA ARG A 208 -9.59 -0.22 -22.80
C ARG A 208 -9.53 0.40 -24.19
N GLU A 209 -8.55 1.26 -24.42
CA GLU A 209 -8.27 1.74 -25.77
C GLU A 209 -7.56 0.63 -26.55
N ALA A 210 -7.86 0.52 -27.84
CA ALA A 210 -7.04 -0.30 -28.73
C ALA A 210 -5.62 0.28 -28.71
N ALA A 211 -4.59 -0.57 -28.63
CA ALA A 211 -3.21 -0.13 -28.74
C ALA A 211 -3.07 0.79 -29.96
N PRO A 212 -2.36 1.93 -29.86
CA PRO A 212 -2.23 2.85 -30.98
C PRO A 212 -1.66 2.09 -32.17
N THR A 213 -2.44 2.00 -33.26
CA THR A 213 -1.94 1.51 -34.54
C THR A 213 -0.84 2.49 -34.96
N ILE A 214 0.42 2.11 -34.79
CA ILE A 214 1.54 2.87 -35.35
C ILE A 214 1.33 2.85 -36.86
N GLN A 215 0.86 3.97 -37.41
CA GLN A 215 0.92 4.18 -38.85
C GLN A 215 2.38 4.33 -39.21
N THR A 216 3.01 3.23 -39.66
CA THR A 216 4.29 3.25 -40.34
C THR A 216 4.15 4.18 -41.54
N THR A 217 4.55 5.43 -41.38
CA THR A 217 4.73 6.34 -42.51
C THR A 217 5.90 5.78 -43.29
N GLN A 218 5.61 4.99 -44.32
CA GLN A 218 6.60 4.57 -45.30
C GLN A 218 7.06 5.84 -46.02
N GLN A 219 8.25 6.30 -45.61
CA GLN A 219 8.97 7.34 -46.31
C GLN A 219 9.43 6.77 -47.64
N SER A 220 8.59 6.98 -48.66
CA SER A 220 8.87 6.68 -50.05
C SER A 220 10.02 7.56 -50.53
N THR A 221 11.23 7.02 -50.52
CA THR A 221 12.34 7.52 -51.34
C THR A 221 12.08 7.09 -52.77
N ALA A 222 11.60 8.03 -53.61
CA ALA A 222 11.55 7.87 -55.05
C ALA A 222 12.95 8.13 -55.66
N PRO A 223 13.29 7.45 -56.78
CA PRO A 223 14.60 7.53 -57.44
C PRO A 223 14.83 8.82 -58.22
#